data_AF-A0A6A6HLP1-F1
#
_entry.id   AF-A0A6A6HLP1-F1
#
_cell.length_a   1.000
_cell.length_b   1.000
_cell.length_c   1.000
_cell.angle_alpha   90.00
_cell.angle_beta   90.00
_cell.angle_gamma   90.00
#
_symmetry.space_group_name_H-M   'P 1'
#
loop_
_entity.id
_entity.type
_entity.pdbx_description
1 polymer ?
#
loop_
_entity_poly.entity_id
_entity_poly.type
_entity_poly.pdbx_seq_one_letter_code
_entity_poly.pdbx_strand_id
1 'polypeptide(L)'
;MSSSPESLKIRARQETQRNYFYKLCAIEQEAESLHTPTLDDEQLRSFSIQRLDDLDVDGNVSDDSGPRYFAPFPTNTLPESVKTTADSWQEPCHVSTKSTGWYTCDPFSEADFRLRWLDRTMHFYVIDETRWCDVEMDGRNKLPFFEGYAYRNDHDGLVREDYLGFLGDHARTVRDGCIPHMTCAVIDSTVSGTQVPRSVVITALTLMKRQIRSKHFVDHHTIPVLIITFQHDCAATITQVHFHGNRVFIRQSRPLNLDTNEPNAEAYMLLRWMAGNPIGETAYDSHLYNQDTLLQ
;
A
#
# COMPACT_ATOMS: atom_id res chain seq x y z
N MET A 1 -45.51 5.72 -4.93
CA MET A 1 -44.73 4.47 -4.89
C MET A 1 -43.81 4.55 -3.68
N SER A 2 -44.01 3.73 -2.64
CA SER A 2 -43.12 3.72 -1.47
C SER A 2 -41.85 2.93 -1.79
N SER A 3 -40.69 3.50 -1.50
CA SER A 3 -39.39 2.82 -1.60
C SER A 3 -39.39 1.55 -0.74
N SER A 4 -38.84 0.44 -1.26
CA SER A 4 -38.72 -0.80 -0.49
C SER A 4 -37.73 -0.61 0.68
N PRO A 5 -37.87 -1.36 1.79
CA PRO A 5 -36.92 -1.30 2.90
C PRO A 5 -35.45 -1.47 2.48
N GLU A 6 -35.20 -2.33 1.49
CA GLU A 6 -33.85 -2.57 0.97
C GLU A 6 -33.28 -1.36 0.23
N SER A 7 -34.10 -0.69 -0.58
CA SER A 7 -33.68 0.53 -1.27
C SER A 7 -33.36 1.67 -0.30
N LEU A 8 -34.02 1.71 0.88
CA LEU A 8 -33.70 2.68 1.93
C LEU A 8 -32.37 2.37 2.61
N LYS A 9 -32.06 1.09 2.86
CA LYS A 9 -30.75 0.67 3.39
C LYS A 9 -29.60 1.03 2.46
N ILE A 10 -29.72 0.69 1.17
CA ILE A 10 -28.70 1.00 0.16
C ILE A 10 -28.45 2.52 0.10
N ARG A 11 -29.53 3.31 0.11
CA ARG A 11 -29.41 4.78 0.11
C ARG A 11 -28.70 5.32 1.35
N ALA A 12 -29.01 4.78 2.54
CA ALA A 12 -28.33 5.16 3.78
C ALA A 12 -26.84 4.79 3.74
N ARG A 13 -26.49 3.60 3.23
CA ARG A 13 -25.09 3.17 3.04
C ARG A 13 -24.33 4.06 2.07
N GLN A 14 -24.95 4.44 0.94
CA GLN A 14 -24.37 5.39 -0.01
C GLN A 14 -24.10 6.76 0.62
N GLU A 15 -25.01 7.25 1.46
CA GLU A 15 -24.83 8.51 2.18
C GLU A 15 -23.69 8.41 3.20
N THR A 16 -23.62 7.31 3.93
CA THR A 16 -22.49 7.00 4.82
C THR A 16 -21.16 6.99 4.07
N GLN A 17 -21.08 6.32 2.93
CA GLN A 17 -19.88 6.30 2.10
C GLN A 17 -19.48 7.68 1.58
N ARG A 18 -20.46 8.51 1.18
CA ARG A 18 -20.19 9.90 0.79
C ARG A 18 -19.60 10.69 1.96
N ASN A 19 -20.09 10.49 3.18
CA ASN A 19 -19.52 11.11 4.37
C ASN A 19 -18.10 10.60 4.66
N TYR A 20 -17.82 9.31 4.43
CA TYR A 20 -16.47 8.76 4.54
C TYR A 20 -15.52 9.41 3.55
N PHE A 21 -15.94 9.57 2.29
CA PHE A 21 -15.14 10.23 1.26
C PHE A 21 -14.70 11.63 1.67
N TYR A 22 -15.63 12.48 2.13
CA TYR A 22 -15.30 13.84 2.54
C TYR A 22 -14.37 13.90 3.75
N LYS A 23 -14.49 12.96 4.67
CA LYS A 23 -13.57 12.85 5.82
C LYS A 23 -12.16 12.49 5.37
N LEU A 24 -12.02 11.48 4.50
CA LEU A 24 -10.72 11.12 3.96
C LEU A 24 -10.08 12.27 3.18
N CYS A 25 -10.87 13.06 2.45
CA CYS A 25 -10.37 14.28 1.80
C CYS A 25 -9.87 15.33 2.81
N ALA A 26 -10.57 15.53 3.92
CA ALA A 26 -10.12 16.46 4.96
C ALA A 26 -8.80 16.00 5.60
N ILE A 27 -8.71 14.71 5.97
CA ILE A 27 -7.49 14.10 6.51
C ILE A 27 -6.32 14.24 5.53
N GLU A 28 -6.55 13.96 4.25
CA GLU A 28 -5.52 14.09 3.22
C GLU A 28 -5.04 15.53 3.08
N GLN A 29 -5.96 16.50 3.00
CA GLN A 29 -5.62 17.91 2.90
C GLN A 29 -4.78 18.39 4.09
N GLU A 30 -5.11 17.94 5.30
CA GLU A 30 -4.33 18.25 6.50
C GLU A 30 -2.94 17.60 6.46
N ALA A 31 -2.84 16.32 6.06
CA ALA A 31 -1.57 15.61 5.93
C ALA A 31 -0.67 16.19 4.81
N GLU A 32 -1.23 16.62 3.67
CA GLU A 32 -0.51 17.27 2.57
C GLU A 32 0.02 18.65 2.97
N SER A 33 -0.66 19.34 3.89
CA SER A 33 -0.24 20.66 4.39
C SER A 33 1.00 20.58 5.28
N LEU A 34 1.33 19.40 5.82
CA LEU A 34 2.56 19.19 6.56
C LEU A 34 3.73 19.11 5.59
N HIS A 35 4.80 19.84 5.87
CA HIS A 35 6.06 19.75 5.11
C HIS A 35 7.04 18.71 5.69
N THR A 36 6.58 17.82 6.59
CA THR A 36 7.43 16.79 7.20
C THR A 36 7.35 15.47 6.42
N PRO A 37 8.47 14.76 6.24
CA PRO A 37 8.50 13.46 5.57
C PRO A 37 7.79 12.34 6.34
N THR A 38 7.82 12.43 7.66
CA THR A 38 7.29 11.43 8.59
C THR A 38 6.30 12.08 9.56
N LEU A 39 5.46 11.24 10.15
CA LEU A 39 4.41 11.62 11.10
C LEU A 39 4.61 10.84 12.41
N ASP A 40 4.62 11.56 13.53
CA ASP A 40 4.55 10.97 14.86
C ASP A 40 3.11 10.71 15.31
N ASP A 41 2.94 10.06 16.46
CA ASP A 41 1.61 9.69 16.98
C ASP A 41 0.76 10.91 17.37
N GLU A 42 1.36 12.07 17.68
CA GLU A 42 0.61 13.29 17.96
C GLU A 42 0.01 13.86 16.67
N GLN A 43 0.81 13.94 15.61
CA GLN A 43 0.37 14.35 14.27
C GLN A 43 -0.66 13.36 13.68
N LEU A 44 -0.47 12.05 13.85
CA LEU A 44 -1.47 11.08 13.41
C LEU A 44 -2.81 11.29 14.14
N ARG A 45 -2.77 11.47 15.47
CA ARG A 45 -3.98 11.67 16.27
C ARG A 45 -4.73 12.95 15.92
N SER A 46 -4.02 14.04 15.61
CA SER A 46 -4.68 15.30 15.19
C SER A 46 -5.50 15.10 13.91
N PHE A 47 -5.09 14.18 13.04
CA PHE A 47 -5.78 13.82 11.79
C PHE A 47 -6.82 12.70 11.95
N SER A 48 -7.20 12.34 13.18
CA SER A 48 -8.07 11.17 13.44
C SER A 48 -7.51 9.84 12.89
N ILE A 49 -6.18 9.74 12.82
CA ILE A 49 -5.45 8.52 12.50
C ILE A 49 -4.93 7.92 13.82
N GLN A 50 -5.21 6.65 14.04
CA GLN A 50 -4.75 5.92 15.21
C GLN A 50 -3.74 4.86 14.78
N ARG A 51 -2.51 4.98 15.26
CA ARG A 51 -1.56 3.88 15.22
C ARG A 51 -1.96 2.82 16.26
N LEU A 52 -1.98 1.57 15.84
CA LEU A 52 -2.17 0.40 16.71
C LEU A 52 -0.82 -0.28 16.92
N ASP A 53 -0.81 -1.39 17.65
CA ASP A 53 0.39 -2.22 17.83
C ASP A 53 1.00 -2.63 16.48
N ASP A 54 2.32 -2.76 16.48
CA ASP A 54 3.09 -3.08 15.27
C ASP A 54 2.55 -4.35 14.60
N LEU A 55 2.68 -4.39 13.28
CA LEU A 55 2.26 -5.54 12.47
C LEU A 55 3.28 -6.66 12.63
N ASP A 56 2.88 -7.79 13.22
CA ASP A 56 3.74 -8.97 13.29
C ASP A 56 3.79 -9.67 11.93
N VAL A 57 4.96 -9.57 11.30
CA VAL A 57 5.27 -10.20 10.02
C VAL A 57 6.12 -11.46 10.19
N ASP A 58 6.69 -11.68 11.38
CA ASP A 58 7.60 -12.78 11.68
C ASP A 58 6.85 -14.04 12.13
N GLY A 59 5.56 -13.93 12.46
CA GLY A 59 4.72 -15.06 12.85
C GLY A 59 4.83 -15.41 14.34
N ASN A 60 5.17 -14.42 15.18
CA ASN A 60 5.09 -14.51 16.63
C ASN A 60 3.63 -14.29 17.08
N VAL A 61 2.78 -15.28 16.78
CA VAL A 61 1.30 -15.22 16.90
C VAL A 61 0.79 -14.89 18.32
N SER A 62 1.59 -15.04 19.37
CA SER A 62 1.11 -14.87 20.75
C SER A 62 0.67 -13.45 21.08
N ASP A 63 1.19 -12.43 20.38
CA ASP A 63 1.00 -11.03 20.75
C ASP A 63 0.21 -10.20 19.71
N ASP A 64 -0.10 -10.75 18.54
CA ASP A 64 -0.87 -10.03 17.50
C ASP A 64 -2.38 -10.20 17.67
N SER A 65 -2.95 -9.40 18.56
CA SER A 65 -4.40 -9.31 18.79
C SER A 65 -5.11 -8.25 17.95
N GLY A 66 -4.37 -7.50 17.13
CA GLY A 66 -4.92 -6.40 16.34
C GLY A 66 -5.78 -6.89 15.17
N PRO A 67 -6.70 -6.05 14.66
CA PRO A 67 -7.44 -6.39 13.45
C PRO A 67 -6.46 -6.66 12.29
N ARG A 68 -6.74 -7.72 11.52
CA ARG A 68 -5.98 -8.11 10.33
C ARG A 68 -6.91 -8.19 9.13
N TYR A 69 -6.51 -7.54 8.05
CA TYR A 69 -7.24 -7.58 6.77
C TYR A 69 -6.42 -8.17 5.62
N PHE A 70 -5.16 -8.47 5.87
CA PHE A 70 -4.28 -9.15 4.93
C PHE A 70 -3.51 -10.24 5.67
N ALA A 71 -3.29 -11.36 4.99
CA ALA A 71 -2.40 -12.42 5.42
C ALA A 71 -1.36 -12.67 4.34
N PRO A 72 -0.11 -13.00 4.69
CA PRO A 72 0.89 -13.32 3.69
C PRO A 72 0.46 -14.58 2.92
N PHE A 73 0.83 -14.64 1.64
CA PHE A 73 0.68 -15.83 0.82
C PHE A 73 1.41 -17.02 1.49
N PRO A 74 0.90 -18.27 1.42
CA PRO A 74 1.53 -19.40 2.10
C PRO A 74 3.00 -19.60 1.71
N THR A 75 3.84 -20.09 2.63
CA THR A 75 5.29 -20.28 2.39
C THR A 75 5.58 -21.34 1.33
N ASN A 76 4.73 -22.35 1.22
CA ASN A 76 4.91 -23.51 0.35
C ASN A 76 4.28 -23.34 -1.05
N THR A 77 3.74 -22.17 -1.37
CA THR A 77 3.00 -21.93 -2.63
C THR A 77 3.71 -20.97 -3.58
N LEU A 78 4.86 -20.38 -3.21
CA LEU A 78 5.66 -19.64 -4.18
C LEU A 78 6.19 -20.60 -5.26
N PRO A 79 5.95 -20.33 -6.55
CA PRO A 79 6.44 -21.21 -7.62
C PRO A 79 7.96 -21.36 -7.59
N GLU A 80 8.47 -22.55 -7.92
CA GLU A 80 9.92 -22.80 -7.95
C GLU A 80 10.64 -21.84 -8.93
N SER A 81 9.95 -21.38 -9.97
CA SER A 81 10.44 -20.37 -10.91
C SER A 81 10.81 -19.05 -10.25
N VAL A 82 10.18 -18.69 -9.13
CA VAL A 82 10.55 -17.50 -8.34
C VAL A 82 11.99 -17.60 -7.83
N LYS A 83 12.47 -18.81 -7.48
CA LYS A 83 13.86 -18.97 -7.02
C LYS A 83 14.87 -18.76 -8.14
N THR A 84 14.47 -18.97 -9.38
CA THR A 84 15.33 -18.77 -10.55
C THR A 84 15.44 -17.31 -10.99
N THR A 85 14.66 -16.40 -10.40
CA THR A 85 14.73 -14.96 -10.74
C THR A 85 15.77 -14.20 -9.92
N ALA A 86 16.48 -14.87 -9.00
CA ALA A 86 17.48 -14.27 -8.13
C ALA A 86 18.59 -13.52 -8.91
N ASP A 87 18.92 -13.96 -10.12
CA ASP A 87 19.91 -13.32 -10.99
C ASP A 87 19.55 -11.85 -11.30
N SER A 88 18.25 -11.53 -11.37
CA SER A 88 17.76 -10.17 -11.62
C SER A 88 17.69 -9.28 -10.38
N TRP A 89 18.02 -9.81 -9.20
CA TRP A 89 18.08 -9.02 -7.96
C TRP A 89 19.20 -7.99 -8.00
N GLN A 90 20.37 -8.35 -8.54
CA GLN A 90 21.54 -7.47 -8.62
C GLN A 90 21.63 -6.68 -9.91
N GLU A 91 20.88 -7.05 -10.96
CA GLU A 91 21.01 -6.42 -12.27
C GLU A 91 20.84 -4.90 -12.12
N PRO A 92 21.91 -4.11 -12.20
CA PRO A 92 21.75 -2.68 -12.38
C PRO A 92 20.98 -2.59 -13.68
N CYS A 93 19.84 -1.91 -13.68
CA CYS A 93 19.22 -1.52 -14.92
C CYS A 93 20.36 -1.00 -15.78
N HIS A 94 20.64 -1.65 -16.92
CA HIS A 94 21.46 -1.02 -17.93
C HIS A 94 20.67 0.23 -18.27
N VAL A 95 20.99 1.33 -17.59
CA VAL A 95 20.42 2.63 -17.82
C VAL A 95 20.77 2.86 -19.27
N SER A 96 19.81 2.60 -20.14
CA SER A 96 19.90 2.97 -21.52
C SER A 96 20.17 4.46 -21.45
N THR A 97 21.41 4.84 -21.72
CA THR A 97 21.86 6.23 -21.79
C THR A 97 21.09 7.01 -22.88
N LYS A 98 20.17 6.35 -23.58
CA LYS A 98 19.25 6.89 -24.58
C LYS A 98 17.82 7.11 -24.05
N SER A 99 17.49 6.69 -22.83
CA SER A 99 16.26 7.07 -22.16
C SER A 99 16.43 8.49 -21.60
N THR A 100 16.14 9.51 -22.42
CA THR A 100 16.11 10.93 -22.00
C THR A 100 14.94 11.26 -21.07
N GLY A 101 14.37 10.27 -20.37
CA GLY A 101 13.29 10.46 -19.41
C GLY A 101 13.73 9.95 -18.03
N TRP A 102 13.72 10.87 -17.06
CA TRP A 102 13.44 10.74 -15.62
C TRP A 102 14.07 9.63 -14.75
N TYR A 103 14.80 8.65 -15.31
CA TYR A 103 15.21 7.43 -14.60
C TYR A 103 16.73 7.29 -14.39
N THR A 104 17.55 8.28 -14.77
CA THR A 104 18.99 8.02 -14.94
C THR A 104 19.90 8.53 -13.81
N CYS A 105 19.42 9.31 -12.83
CA CYS A 105 20.32 9.93 -11.85
C CYS A 105 19.70 10.19 -10.45
N ASP A 106 18.60 9.56 -10.09
CA ASP A 106 17.82 9.91 -8.90
C ASP A 106 18.12 8.94 -7.72
N PRO A 107 18.25 9.38 -6.46
CA PRO A 107 18.24 8.51 -5.27
C PRO A 107 17.02 7.57 -5.12
N PHE A 108 15.99 7.70 -5.97
CA PHE A 108 15.00 6.63 -6.16
C PHE A 108 15.54 5.41 -6.92
N SER A 109 16.61 5.55 -7.71
CA SER A 109 17.12 4.51 -8.61
C SER A 109 17.60 3.25 -7.90
N GLU A 110 18.14 3.35 -6.68
CA GLU A 110 18.59 2.18 -5.94
C GLU A 110 17.40 1.41 -5.32
N ALA A 111 16.43 2.12 -4.74
CA ALA A 111 15.17 1.56 -4.23
C ALA A 111 14.36 0.86 -5.31
N ASP A 112 14.35 1.47 -6.49
CA ASP A 112 13.66 1.02 -7.68
C ASP A 112 14.15 -0.36 -8.13
N PHE A 113 15.42 -0.75 -7.91
CA PHE A 113 15.89 -2.08 -8.32
C PHE A 113 15.21 -3.22 -7.55
N ARG A 114 15.11 -3.11 -6.22
CA ARG A 114 14.48 -4.14 -5.38
C ARG A 114 12.98 -4.20 -5.63
N LEU A 115 12.34 -3.03 -5.76
CA LEU A 115 10.93 -2.97 -6.14
C LEU A 115 10.71 -3.61 -7.52
N ARG A 116 11.53 -3.31 -8.53
CA ARG A 116 11.41 -3.92 -9.86
C ARG A 116 11.57 -5.43 -9.83
N TRP A 117 12.51 -5.97 -9.04
CA TRP A 117 12.61 -7.42 -8.87
C TRP A 117 11.32 -7.99 -8.27
N LEU A 118 10.80 -7.38 -7.20
CA LEU A 118 9.57 -7.82 -6.55
C LEU A 118 8.36 -7.69 -7.47
N ASP A 119 8.22 -6.59 -8.19
CA ASP A 119 7.12 -6.33 -9.10
C ASP A 119 7.15 -7.27 -10.30
N ARG A 120 8.33 -7.43 -10.93
CA ARG A 120 8.53 -8.42 -11.99
C ARG A 120 8.23 -9.82 -11.50
N THR A 121 8.72 -10.17 -10.31
CA THR A 121 8.48 -11.49 -9.73
C THR A 121 6.99 -11.71 -9.48
N MET A 122 6.31 -10.71 -8.91
CA MET A 122 4.88 -10.72 -8.70
C MET A 122 4.12 -10.87 -10.02
N HIS A 123 4.38 -10.01 -11.00
CA HIS A 123 3.64 -9.95 -12.26
C HIS A 123 3.84 -11.18 -13.15
N PHE A 124 5.06 -11.73 -13.24
CA PHE A 124 5.33 -12.84 -14.15
C PHE A 124 5.16 -14.22 -13.54
N TYR A 125 5.22 -14.34 -12.22
CA TYR A 125 5.26 -15.66 -11.58
C TYR A 125 4.22 -15.87 -10.50
N VAL A 126 3.64 -14.81 -9.91
CA VAL A 126 2.78 -14.98 -8.74
C VAL A 126 1.36 -14.49 -8.99
N ILE A 127 1.16 -13.44 -9.79
CA ILE A 127 -0.13 -12.74 -9.90
C ILE A 127 -1.26 -13.64 -10.38
N ASP A 128 -0.98 -14.58 -11.30
CA ASP A 128 -1.96 -15.53 -11.83
C ASP A 128 -2.40 -16.57 -10.78
N GLU A 129 -1.58 -16.81 -9.77
CA GLU A 129 -1.90 -17.67 -8.61
C GLU A 129 -2.58 -16.88 -7.48
N THR A 130 -2.78 -15.57 -7.65
CA THR A 130 -3.43 -14.71 -6.66
C THR A 130 -4.80 -14.21 -7.10
N ARG A 131 -5.55 -13.67 -6.13
CA ARG A 131 -6.80 -12.96 -6.40
C ARG A 131 -6.59 -11.51 -6.84
N TRP A 132 -5.35 -11.05 -7.00
CA TRP A 132 -5.07 -9.66 -7.36
C TRP A 132 -5.17 -9.41 -8.87
N CYS A 133 -5.56 -8.20 -9.24
CA CYS A 133 -5.41 -7.66 -10.57
C CYS A 133 -4.90 -6.21 -10.50
N ASP A 134 -4.15 -5.81 -11.52
CA ASP A 134 -3.62 -4.45 -11.61
C ASP A 134 -4.77 -3.45 -11.80
N VAL A 135 -4.65 -2.33 -11.11
CA VAL A 135 -5.62 -1.24 -11.20
C VAL A 135 -5.29 -0.41 -12.43
N GLU A 136 -6.21 -0.34 -13.39
CA GLU A 136 -6.06 0.56 -14.53
C GLU A 136 -6.01 2.02 -14.04
N MET A 137 -4.89 2.68 -14.34
CA MET A 137 -4.67 4.09 -14.07
C MET A 137 -5.21 4.90 -15.24
N ASP A 138 -6.42 5.45 -15.08
CA ASP A 138 -6.92 6.48 -16.00
C ASP A 138 -6.47 7.89 -15.53
N GLY A 139 -6.58 8.89 -16.41
CA GLY A 139 -6.15 10.26 -16.11
C GLY A 139 -6.83 10.93 -14.90
N ARG A 140 -7.93 10.38 -14.38
CA ARG A 140 -8.67 10.86 -13.19
C ARG A 140 -8.32 10.08 -11.92
N ASN A 141 -7.47 9.06 -12.05
CA ASN A 141 -7.27 7.96 -11.12
C ASN A 141 -5.77 7.68 -10.94
N LYS A 142 -4.95 8.73 -10.91
CA LYS A 142 -3.50 8.62 -10.73
C LYS A 142 -3.18 8.24 -9.28
N LEU A 143 -2.20 7.37 -9.10
CA LEU A 143 -1.57 7.18 -7.80
C LEU A 143 -0.92 8.49 -7.35
N PRO A 144 -0.80 8.71 -6.03
CA PRO A 144 -0.16 9.90 -5.55
C PRO A 144 1.30 9.87 -5.99
N PHE A 145 1.70 10.99 -6.57
CA PHE A 145 3.06 11.28 -6.96
C PHE A 145 3.39 12.62 -6.33
N PHE A 146 4.37 12.63 -5.44
CA PHE A 146 4.87 13.85 -4.82
C PHE A 146 6.36 13.93 -5.09
N GLU A 147 6.74 14.83 -5.98
CA GLU A 147 8.12 15.23 -6.17
C GLU A 147 8.37 16.41 -5.22
N GLY A 148 9.20 16.19 -4.20
CA GLY A 148 9.78 17.31 -3.47
C GLY A 148 10.69 18.04 -4.45
N TYR A 149 10.43 19.32 -4.69
CA TYR A 149 11.31 20.13 -5.53
C TYR A 149 12.69 20.23 -4.85
N ALA A 150 13.58 19.28 -5.12
CA ALA A 150 14.99 19.42 -4.81
C ALA A 150 15.54 20.51 -5.74
N TYR A 151 15.53 21.76 -5.29
CA TYR A 151 16.26 22.82 -5.98
C TYR A 151 17.74 22.48 -5.92
N ARG A 152 18.24 21.87 -7.00
CA ARG A 152 19.66 21.65 -7.23
C ARG A 152 20.29 23.02 -7.57
N ASN A 153 20.64 23.80 -6.54
CA ASN A 153 21.52 24.94 -6.74
C ASN A 153 22.94 24.39 -6.92
N ASP A 154 23.30 24.13 -8.18
CA ASP A 154 24.60 23.59 -8.62
C ASP A 154 25.80 24.52 -8.37
N HIS A 155 25.65 25.60 -7.59
CA HIS A 155 26.68 26.62 -7.42
C HIS A 155 27.27 26.79 -6.01
N ASP A 156 26.60 26.36 -4.93
CA ASP A 156 27.04 26.75 -3.57
C ASP A 156 27.27 25.62 -2.55
N GLY A 157 27.35 24.35 -2.98
CA GLY A 157 27.73 23.27 -2.07
C GLY A 157 26.61 22.83 -1.13
N LEU A 158 25.81 21.86 -1.61
CA LEU A 158 25.11 20.83 -0.85
C LEU A 158 24.34 21.29 0.39
N VAL A 159 23.17 21.90 0.18
CA VAL A 159 22.03 21.63 1.06
C VAL A 159 21.40 20.34 0.56
N ARG A 160 21.73 19.24 1.23
CA ARG A 160 20.99 17.98 1.10
C ARG A 160 19.65 18.23 1.79
N GLU A 161 18.61 18.59 1.04
CA GLU A 161 17.26 18.49 1.59
C GLU A 161 16.97 17.00 1.76
N ASP A 162 16.74 16.56 2.99
CA ASP A 162 16.72 15.15 3.41
C ASP A 162 15.50 14.37 2.89
N TYR A 163 14.62 15.01 2.12
CA TYR A 163 13.42 14.39 1.55
C TYR A 163 13.16 14.84 0.12
N LEU A 164 13.22 13.88 -0.81
CA LEU A 164 13.12 14.11 -2.24
C LEU A 164 11.72 13.78 -2.77
N GLY A 165 10.96 12.97 -2.04
CA GLY A 165 9.56 12.70 -2.34
C GLY A 165 9.21 11.23 -2.25
N PHE A 166 8.10 10.88 -2.88
CA PHE A 166 7.64 9.50 -2.97
C PHE A 166 6.84 9.25 -4.26
N LEU A 167 6.86 8.01 -4.70
CA LEU A 167 6.15 7.52 -5.86
C LEU A 167 5.29 6.32 -5.43
N GLY A 168 3.97 6.45 -5.55
CA GLY A 168 3.07 5.31 -5.51
C GLY A 168 3.21 4.50 -6.79
N ASP A 169 3.52 3.22 -6.65
CA ASP A 169 3.75 2.29 -7.75
C ASP A 169 2.80 1.08 -7.69
N HIS A 170 2.40 0.60 -8.87
CA HIS A 170 1.58 -0.61 -9.10
C HIS A 170 0.52 -0.92 -8.01
N ALA A 171 -0.61 -0.20 -8.02
CA ALA A 171 -1.73 -0.56 -7.16
C ALA A 171 -2.55 -1.72 -7.73
N ARG A 172 -3.05 -2.57 -6.84
CA ARG A 172 -3.84 -3.76 -7.16
C ARG A 172 -5.13 -3.80 -6.36
N THR A 173 -6.14 -4.44 -6.95
CA THR A 173 -7.45 -4.70 -6.34
C THR A 173 -7.78 -6.19 -6.47
N VAL A 174 -8.76 -6.67 -5.71
CA VAL A 174 -9.22 -8.07 -5.80
C VAL A 174 -10.05 -8.26 -7.07
N ARG A 175 -9.74 -9.30 -7.86
CA ARG A 175 -10.27 -9.57 -9.21
C ARG A 175 -11.78 -9.79 -9.25
N ASP A 176 -12.34 -10.44 -8.22
CA ASP A 176 -13.79 -10.64 -8.13
C ASP A 176 -14.57 -9.37 -7.79
N GLY A 177 -13.88 -8.31 -7.35
CA GLY A 177 -14.49 -7.03 -6.98
C GLY A 177 -15.49 -7.14 -5.83
N CYS A 178 -15.49 -8.25 -5.07
CA CYS A 178 -16.46 -8.50 -4.01
C CYS A 178 -16.04 -7.94 -2.65
N ILE A 179 -14.78 -7.54 -2.49
CA ILE A 179 -14.24 -7.03 -1.24
C ILE A 179 -13.38 -5.77 -1.45
N PRO A 180 -13.39 -4.82 -0.51
CA PRO A 180 -12.83 -3.48 -0.69
C PRO A 180 -11.31 -3.40 -0.47
N HIS A 181 -10.59 -4.52 -0.57
CA HIS A 181 -9.14 -4.54 -0.34
C HIS A 181 -8.35 -3.98 -1.53
N MET A 182 -7.34 -3.17 -1.23
CA MET A 182 -6.33 -2.74 -2.20
C MET A 182 -4.93 -2.95 -1.65
N THR A 183 -3.94 -3.06 -2.55
CA THR A 183 -2.53 -2.96 -2.19
C THR A 183 -1.78 -2.05 -3.14
N CYS A 184 -0.66 -1.48 -2.70
CA CYS A 184 0.20 -0.61 -3.48
C CYS A 184 1.63 -0.71 -2.97
N ALA A 185 2.61 -0.66 -3.88
CA ALA A 185 3.98 -0.39 -3.51
C ALA A 185 4.20 1.13 -3.49
N VAL A 186 5.11 1.60 -2.65
CA VAL A 186 5.51 3.00 -2.58
C VAL A 186 7.03 3.03 -2.48
N ILE A 187 7.67 3.81 -3.35
CA ILE A 187 9.07 4.19 -3.15
C ILE A 187 9.07 5.50 -2.38
N ASP A 188 9.78 5.54 -1.26
CA ASP A 188 9.92 6.72 -0.42
C ASP A 188 11.41 6.98 -0.15
N SER A 189 11.82 8.24 -0.29
CA SER A 189 13.21 8.65 -0.01
C SER A 189 13.50 8.80 1.49
N THR A 190 12.58 8.41 2.38
CA THR A 190 12.72 8.55 3.83
C THR A 190 13.17 7.24 4.45
N VAL A 191 14.16 7.33 5.33
CA VAL A 191 14.44 6.27 6.29
C VAL A 191 13.67 6.59 7.55
N SER A 192 12.41 6.14 7.63
CA SER A 192 11.62 6.33 8.84
C SER A 192 12.00 5.25 9.86
N GLY A 193 12.36 5.68 11.06
CA GLY A 193 12.58 4.76 12.18
C GLY A 193 11.25 4.22 12.68
N THR A 194 10.84 4.67 13.87
CA THR A 194 9.53 4.28 14.41
C THR A 194 8.38 5.08 13.81
N GLN A 195 8.61 6.23 13.18
CA GLN A 195 7.54 7.09 12.65
C GLN A 195 6.92 6.54 11.36
N VAL A 196 5.68 6.96 11.08
CA VAL A 196 4.96 6.57 9.86
C VAL A 196 5.34 7.52 8.72
N PRO A 197 5.79 7.04 7.55
CA PRO A 197 6.02 7.90 6.39
C PRO A 197 4.75 8.63 5.97
N ARG A 198 4.86 9.91 5.62
CA ARG A 198 3.73 10.69 5.10
C ARG A 198 3.17 10.05 3.81
N SER A 199 4.04 9.49 2.98
CA SER A 199 3.65 8.78 1.75
C SER A 199 2.68 7.63 1.99
N VAL A 200 2.84 6.88 3.09
CA VAL A 200 1.94 5.79 3.49
C VAL A 200 0.55 6.34 3.76
N VAL A 201 0.45 7.44 4.50
CA VAL A 201 -0.84 8.08 4.80
C VAL A 201 -1.50 8.57 3.51
N ILE A 202 -0.81 9.36 2.70
CA ILE A 202 -1.39 9.91 1.46
C ILE A 202 -1.81 8.81 0.49
N THR A 203 -0.98 7.77 0.35
CA THR A 203 -1.29 6.61 -0.51
C THR A 203 -2.49 5.83 0.01
N ALA A 204 -2.57 5.57 1.30
CA ALA A 204 -3.71 4.86 1.88
C ALA A 204 -5.02 5.63 1.67
N LEU A 205 -5.02 6.93 1.96
CA LEU A 205 -6.19 7.79 1.77
C LEU A 205 -6.63 7.84 0.31
N THR A 206 -5.67 7.93 -0.62
CA THR A 206 -5.94 7.91 -2.07
C THR A 206 -6.64 6.61 -2.49
N LEU A 207 -6.12 5.46 -2.06
CA LEU A 207 -6.68 4.15 -2.39
C LEU A 207 -8.06 3.94 -1.75
N MET A 208 -8.25 4.32 -0.49
CA MET A 208 -9.54 4.24 0.19
C MET A 208 -10.61 5.11 -0.47
N LYS A 209 -10.26 6.35 -0.82
CA LYS A 209 -11.15 7.24 -1.59
C LYS A 209 -11.52 6.64 -2.93
N ARG A 210 -10.58 5.97 -3.62
CA ARG A 210 -10.86 5.28 -4.88
C ARG A 210 -11.90 4.18 -4.68
N GLN A 211 -11.74 3.33 -3.66
CA GLN A 211 -12.71 2.27 -3.36
C GLN A 211 -14.10 2.85 -3.10
N ILE A 212 -14.19 3.92 -2.31
CA ILE A 212 -15.48 4.60 -2.04
C ILE A 212 -16.09 5.16 -3.34
N ARG A 213 -15.29 5.82 -4.18
CA ARG A 213 -15.77 6.42 -5.45
C ARG A 213 -16.29 5.38 -6.45
N SER A 214 -15.81 4.14 -6.39
CA SER A 214 -16.29 3.06 -7.26
C SER A 214 -17.77 2.74 -7.02
N LYS A 215 -18.29 2.99 -5.81
CA LYS A 215 -19.64 2.62 -5.34
C LYS A 215 -19.93 1.11 -5.39
N HIS A 216 -18.96 0.26 -5.72
CA HIS A 216 -19.13 -1.20 -5.71
C HIS A 216 -19.18 -1.76 -4.28
N PHE A 217 -18.60 -1.04 -3.31
CA PHE A 217 -18.43 -1.53 -1.95
C PHE A 217 -19.39 -0.91 -0.93
N VAL A 218 -20.58 -0.48 -1.36
CA VAL A 218 -21.58 0.18 -0.47
C VAL A 218 -21.98 -0.68 0.73
N ASP A 219 -21.86 -2.00 0.61
CA ASP A 219 -22.20 -2.95 1.67
C ASP A 219 -21.03 -3.25 2.61
N HIS A 220 -19.92 -2.52 2.49
CA HIS A 220 -18.76 -2.65 3.36
C HIS A 220 -18.57 -1.43 4.27
N HIS A 221 -18.29 -1.72 5.55
CA HIS A 221 -18.04 -0.75 6.60
C HIS A 221 -16.55 -0.47 6.82
N THR A 222 -15.68 -1.37 6.36
CA THR A 222 -14.22 -1.24 6.45
C THR A 222 -13.61 -1.22 5.07
N ILE A 223 -12.61 -0.35 4.86
CA ILE A 223 -11.87 -0.24 3.59
C ILE A 223 -10.38 -0.49 3.89
N PRO A 224 -9.89 -1.73 3.70
CA PRO A 224 -8.51 -2.09 3.97
C PRO A 224 -7.58 -1.77 2.81
N VAL A 225 -6.37 -1.34 3.14
CA VAL A 225 -5.26 -1.09 2.22
C VAL A 225 -3.97 -1.68 2.79
N LEU A 226 -3.20 -2.35 1.95
CA LEU A 226 -1.85 -2.82 2.26
C LEU A 226 -0.82 -2.01 1.48
N ILE A 227 0.08 -1.34 2.18
CA ILE A 227 1.15 -0.55 1.57
C ILE A 227 2.49 -1.22 1.85
N ILE A 228 3.25 -1.46 0.79
CA ILE A 228 4.65 -1.88 0.90
C ILE A 228 5.51 -0.67 0.58
N THR A 229 6.23 -0.15 1.57
CA THR A 229 7.06 1.05 1.38
C THR A 229 8.52 0.66 1.31
N PHE A 230 9.15 0.93 0.17
CA PHE A 230 10.59 0.79 -0.05
C PHE A 230 11.27 2.09 0.35
N GLN A 231 12.20 1.98 1.29
CA GLN A 231 12.95 3.08 1.87
C GLN A 231 14.37 2.97 1.36
N HIS A 232 14.68 3.72 0.29
CA HIS A 232 15.88 3.46 -0.51
C HIS A 232 15.98 1.98 -0.93
N ASP A 233 17.19 1.48 -1.15
CA ASP A 233 17.51 0.12 -1.62
C ASP A 233 17.71 -0.91 -0.50
N CYS A 234 17.78 -0.44 0.73
CA CYS A 234 18.25 -1.21 1.87
C CYS A 234 17.11 -1.68 2.78
N ALA A 235 15.94 -1.05 2.73
CA ALA A 235 14.85 -1.36 3.64
C ALA A 235 13.47 -1.31 3.01
N ALA A 236 12.54 -2.08 3.57
CA ALA A 236 11.13 -1.90 3.31
C ALA A 236 10.27 -2.15 4.55
N THR A 237 9.05 -1.64 4.54
CA THR A 237 8.05 -1.89 5.60
C THR A 237 6.74 -2.35 5.00
N ILE A 238 6.00 -3.15 5.77
CA ILE A 238 4.65 -3.60 5.44
C ILE A 238 3.69 -2.84 6.35
N THR A 239 2.79 -2.07 5.76
CA THR A 239 1.79 -1.29 6.51
C THR A 239 0.38 -1.71 6.14
N GLN A 240 -0.38 -2.19 7.13
CA GLN A 240 -1.82 -2.33 7.01
C GLN A 240 -2.51 -1.05 7.47
N VAL A 241 -3.34 -0.50 6.60
CA VAL A 241 -4.15 0.67 6.89
C VAL A 241 -5.62 0.30 6.65
N HIS A 242 -6.51 0.67 7.55
CA HIS A 242 -7.93 0.52 7.28
C HIS A 242 -8.73 1.71 7.79
N PHE A 243 -9.74 2.09 7.02
CA PHE A 243 -10.75 3.05 7.47
C PHE A 243 -11.94 2.31 8.04
N HIS A 244 -12.35 2.63 9.27
CA HIS A 244 -13.53 2.08 9.90
C HIS A 244 -14.31 3.16 10.66
N GLY A 245 -15.58 3.35 10.29
CA GLY A 245 -16.50 4.28 10.94
C GLY A 245 -16.12 5.75 10.74
N ASN A 246 -15.13 6.23 11.49
CA ASN A 246 -14.71 7.64 11.47
C ASN A 246 -13.20 7.83 11.65
N ARG A 247 -12.42 6.76 11.61
CA ARG A 247 -10.98 6.81 11.89
C ARG A 247 -10.22 5.94 10.91
N VAL A 248 -8.99 6.37 10.66
CA VAL A 248 -8.00 5.55 9.95
C VAL A 248 -7.15 4.87 11.01
N PHE A 249 -6.89 3.59 10.83
CA PHE A 249 -6.05 2.80 11.72
C PHE A 249 -4.83 2.30 10.95
N ILE A 250 -3.65 2.45 11.53
CA ILE A 250 -2.36 2.07 10.93
C ILE A 250 -1.67 1.02 11.80
N ARG A 251 -1.15 -0.02 11.15
CA ARG A 251 -0.24 -1.01 11.72
C ARG A 251 0.94 -1.18 10.79
N GLN A 252 2.14 -0.91 11.27
CA GLN A 252 3.36 -0.98 10.49
C GLN A 252 4.25 -2.08 11.04
N SER A 253 4.89 -2.84 10.17
CA SER A 253 5.89 -3.83 10.58
C SER A 253 7.17 -3.12 11.05
N ARG A 254 8.07 -3.89 11.68
CA ARG A 254 9.47 -3.50 11.73
C ARG A 254 10.03 -3.28 10.31
N PRO A 255 11.10 -2.49 10.14
CA PRO A 255 11.86 -2.46 8.90
C PRO A 255 12.41 -3.85 8.56
N LEU A 256 12.30 -4.19 7.28
CA LEU A 256 12.84 -5.39 6.67
C LEU A 256 14.11 -5.00 5.92
N ASN A 257 15.19 -5.73 6.18
CA ASN A 257 16.50 -5.54 5.58
C ASN A 257 16.55 -6.20 4.19
N LEU A 258 16.72 -5.37 3.17
CA LEU A 258 16.92 -5.76 1.77
C LEU A 258 18.36 -5.49 1.30
N ASP A 259 19.23 -4.97 2.18
CA ASP A 259 20.64 -4.71 1.91
C ASP A 259 21.44 -6.01 1.85
N THR A 260 21.21 -6.76 0.78
CA THR A 260 21.84 -8.04 0.50
C THR A 260 22.07 -8.20 -0.98
N ASN A 261 23.10 -8.96 -1.32
CA ASN A 261 23.46 -9.24 -2.71
C ASN A 261 22.50 -10.22 -3.39
N GLU A 262 21.68 -10.97 -2.66
CA GLU A 262 20.70 -11.91 -3.21
C GLU A 262 19.40 -11.79 -2.44
N PRO A 263 18.22 -12.16 -3.01
CA PRO A 263 16.96 -12.11 -2.29
C PRO A 263 17.04 -12.96 -1.02
N ASN A 264 17.01 -12.31 0.14
CA ASN A 264 17.05 -12.98 1.43
C ASN A 264 15.65 -13.41 1.89
N ALA A 265 15.54 -14.00 3.09
CA ALA A 265 14.27 -14.43 3.64
C ALA A 265 13.22 -13.30 3.77
N GLU A 266 13.66 -12.06 4.00
CA GLU A 266 12.79 -10.90 4.15
C GLU A 266 12.28 -10.38 2.81
N ALA A 267 13.08 -10.48 1.74
CA ALA A 267 12.63 -10.24 0.36
C ALA A 267 11.51 -11.22 -0.03
N TYR A 268 11.66 -12.51 0.28
CA TYR A 268 10.59 -13.48 0.04
C TYR A 268 9.37 -13.24 0.94
N MET A 269 9.57 -12.76 2.17
CA MET A 269 8.46 -12.35 3.05
C MET A 269 7.68 -11.19 2.44
N LEU A 270 8.36 -10.17 1.92
CA LEU A 270 7.71 -9.06 1.19
C LEU A 270 6.91 -9.56 0.00
N LEU A 271 7.50 -10.41 -0.83
CA LEU A 271 6.80 -11.00 -1.98
C LEU A 271 5.51 -11.72 -1.56
N ARG A 272 5.57 -12.48 -0.46
CA ARG A 272 4.39 -13.17 0.10
C ARG A 272 3.33 -12.18 0.59
N TRP A 273 3.73 -11.06 1.18
CA TRP A 273 2.79 -10.03 1.59
C TRP A 273 2.20 -9.26 0.41
N MET A 274 2.98 -8.96 -0.62
CA MET A 274 2.50 -8.40 -1.90
C MET A 274 1.49 -9.33 -2.59
N ALA A 275 1.73 -10.64 -2.52
CA ALA A 275 0.83 -11.70 -2.98
C ALA A 275 -0.24 -12.08 -1.95
N GLY A 276 -0.33 -11.34 -0.83
CA GLY A 276 -1.09 -11.73 0.34
C GLY A 276 -2.58 -11.92 0.07
N ASN A 277 -3.22 -12.79 0.84
CA ASN A 277 -4.66 -12.98 0.75
C ASN A 277 -5.40 -11.87 1.49
N PRO A 278 -6.46 -11.30 0.88
CA PRO A 278 -7.39 -10.46 1.61
C PRO A 278 -8.17 -11.32 2.61
N ILE A 279 -8.18 -10.89 3.87
CA ILE A 279 -8.88 -11.55 4.99
C ILE A 279 -9.67 -10.52 5.80
N GLY A 280 -10.36 -10.98 6.84
CA GLY A 280 -11.09 -10.12 7.78
C GLY A 280 -12.49 -9.73 7.27
N GLU A 281 -13.41 -9.55 8.21
CA GLU A 281 -14.78 -9.12 7.91
C GLU A 281 -14.82 -7.62 7.59
N THR A 282 -15.45 -7.27 6.47
CA THR A 282 -15.57 -5.89 6.01
C THR A 282 -17.00 -5.49 5.70
N ALA A 283 -17.92 -6.44 5.55
CA ALA A 283 -19.31 -6.23 5.16
C ALA A 283 -20.21 -5.93 6.37
N TYR A 284 -21.25 -5.12 6.17
CA TYR A 284 -22.29 -4.89 7.19
C TYR A 284 -23.08 -6.18 7.52
N ASP A 285 -23.30 -7.03 6.52
CA ASP A 285 -24.08 -8.26 6.63
C ASP A 285 -23.25 -9.45 6.08
N SER A 286 -22.47 -10.10 6.95
CA SER A 286 -21.53 -11.18 6.62
C SER A 286 -22.16 -12.44 5.99
N HIS A 287 -23.50 -12.56 6.05
CA HIS A 287 -24.23 -13.70 5.50
C HIS A 287 -24.42 -13.64 3.98
N LEU A 288 -24.21 -12.48 3.34
CA LEU A 288 -24.43 -12.31 1.89
C LEU A 288 -23.27 -12.83 1.02
N TYR A 289 -22.09 -13.03 1.61
CA TYR A 289 -20.88 -13.42 0.88
C TYR A 289 -20.41 -14.86 1.17
N ASN A 290 -21.16 -15.60 2.00
CA ASN A 290 -20.75 -16.89 2.57
C ASN A 290 -21.37 -18.13 1.92
N GLN A 291 -21.98 -18.04 0.74
CA GLN A 291 -22.63 -19.21 0.12
C GLN A 291 -21.90 -19.86 -1.07
N ASP A 292 -20.91 -19.23 -1.71
CA ASP A 292 -20.26 -19.86 -2.89
C ASP A 292 -18.72 -19.78 -2.94
N THR A 293 -18.03 -19.18 -1.95
CA THR A 293 -16.59 -18.86 -2.05
C THR A 293 -15.65 -19.72 -1.19
N LEU A 294 -16.14 -20.78 -0.55
CA LEU A 294 -15.32 -21.70 0.27
C LEU A 294 -14.97 -23.03 -0.42
N LEU A 295 -15.23 -23.18 -1.72
CA LEU A 295 -14.81 -24.35 -2.49
C LEU A 295 -14.37 -23.94 -3.89
N GLN A 296 -13.09 -23.57 -4.04
CA GLN A 296 -12.19 -23.97 -5.13
C GLN A 296 -10.78 -23.45 -4.88
#